data_AF-A0A9J6EQD0-F1
#
_entry.id   AF-A0A9J6EQD0-F1
#
_cell.length_a   1.000
_cell.length_b   1.000
_cell.length_c   1.000
_cell.angle_alpha   90.00
_cell.angle_beta   90.00
_cell.angle_gamma   90.00
#
_symmetry.space_group_name_H-M   'P 1'
#
loop_
_entity.id
_entity.type
_entity.pdbx_description
1 polymer ?
#
loop_
_entity_poly.entity_id
_entity_poly.type
_entity_poly.pdbx_seq_one_letter_code
_entity_poly.pdbx_strand_id
1 'polypeptide(L)'
;MTRFRKGRGYAYLADHPFLLLAPPSDGPAHGLYLHNGNEIELVTSSRGSLTFRVNGGHFDFFLFCGPTPQSVLEQYQGLVGRPSMPSVHTLQNPMPSDGPVKLANVVTSAHLAVSDE
;
A
#
# COMPACT_ATOMS: atom_id res chain seq x y z
N MET A 1 -23.72 24.78 1.91
CA MET A 1 -24.09 23.65 2.79
C MET A 1 -24.60 22.52 1.90
N THR A 2 -23.69 21.67 1.42
CA THR A 2 -24.04 20.56 0.51
C THR A 2 -23.56 19.26 1.13
N ARG A 3 -24.53 18.36 1.26
CA ARG A 3 -24.51 17.14 2.07
C ARG A 3 -23.84 16.01 1.28
N PHE A 4 -22.65 15.58 1.71
CA PHE A 4 -22.02 14.37 1.19
C PHE A 4 -22.82 13.14 1.61
N ARG A 5 -23.24 12.32 0.62
CA ARG A 5 -23.97 11.07 0.86
C ARG A 5 -22.99 9.91 0.88
N LYS A 6 -23.02 9.20 2.00
CA LYS A 6 -22.21 8.07 2.46
C LYS A 6 -22.21 6.87 1.50
N GLY A 7 -21.05 6.58 0.91
CA GLY A 7 -20.54 5.23 0.68
C GLY A 7 -19.25 5.12 1.51
N ARG A 8 -19.17 4.21 2.48
CA ARG A 8 -18.04 4.16 3.43
C ARG A 8 -16.78 3.60 2.74
N GLY A 9 -16.03 4.45 2.06
CA GLY A 9 -14.59 4.27 1.90
C GLY A 9 -13.90 5.00 3.05
N TYR A 10 -13.14 4.30 3.87
CA TYR A 10 -12.22 4.98 4.78
C TYR A 10 -11.10 5.54 3.89
N ALA A 11 -10.88 6.86 3.92
CA ALA A 11 -9.67 7.43 3.35
C ALA A 11 -8.51 6.95 4.24
N TYR A 12 -7.73 6.00 3.73
CA TYR A 12 -6.52 5.53 4.38
C TYR A 12 -5.50 6.69 4.38
N LEU A 13 -4.69 6.81 5.42
CA LEU A 13 -3.71 7.90 5.59
C LEU A 13 -2.58 7.91 4.54
N ALA A 14 -2.64 7.04 3.53
CA ALA A 14 -1.63 6.87 2.50
C ALA A 14 -2.28 6.95 1.11
N ASP A 15 -1.89 7.98 0.36
CA ASP A 15 -2.25 8.14 -1.05
C ASP A 15 -1.11 7.58 -1.92
N HIS A 16 -1.39 6.45 -2.57
CA HIS A 16 -0.44 5.84 -3.50
C HIS A 16 -1.14 5.35 -4.77
N PRO A 17 -1.29 6.22 -5.79
CA PRO A 17 -2.04 5.93 -7.01
C PRO A 17 -1.24 5.05 -7.99
N PHE A 18 -1.05 3.79 -7.62
CA PHE A 18 -0.47 2.74 -8.47
C PHE A 18 -1.50 1.65 -8.75
N LEU A 19 -1.58 1.25 -10.01
CA LEU A 19 -2.43 0.17 -10.47
C LEU A 19 -1.60 -0.89 -11.17
N LEU A 20 -1.82 -2.14 -10.79
CA LEU A 20 -1.27 -3.30 -11.46
C LEU A 20 -2.39 -3.99 -12.22
N LEU A 21 -2.27 -4.02 -13.55
CA LEU A 21 -3.14 -4.76 -14.45
C LEU A 21 -2.44 -6.06 -14.79
N ALA A 22 -2.83 -7.14 -14.10
CA ALA A 22 -2.35 -8.49 -14.38
C ALA A 22 -3.53 -9.35 -14.87
N PRO A 23 -3.41 -10.03 -16.03
CA PRO A 23 -4.42 -10.97 -16.47
C PRO A 23 -4.47 -12.21 -15.54
N PRO A 24 -5.64 -12.86 -15.38
CA PRO A 24 -5.78 -14.06 -14.54
C PRO A 24 -5.00 -15.28 -15.05
N SER A 25 -4.74 -15.32 -16.36
CA SER A 25 -3.90 -16.33 -17.03
C SER A 25 -2.49 -15.78 -17.22
N ASP A 26 -1.49 -16.68 -17.31
CA ASP A 26 -0.11 -16.31 -17.68
C ASP A 26 -0.11 -15.42 -18.92
N GLY A 27 0.21 -14.15 -18.71
CA GLY A 27 0.09 -13.10 -19.71
C GLY A 27 0.81 -11.84 -19.25
N PRO A 28 1.09 -10.91 -20.19
CA PRO A 28 1.84 -9.71 -19.87
C PRO A 28 1.10 -8.87 -18.84
N ALA A 29 1.85 -8.38 -17.86
CA ALA A 29 1.35 -7.49 -16.83
C ALA A 29 1.75 -6.05 -17.17
N HIS A 30 0.89 -5.12 -16.77
CA HIS A 30 1.12 -3.69 -16.96
C HIS A 30 0.91 -2.95 -15.66
N GLY A 31 1.76 -1.96 -15.39
CA GLY A 31 1.63 -1.06 -14.26
C GLY A 31 1.32 0.36 -14.74
N LEU A 32 0.44 1.05 -14.03
CA LEU A 32 0.19 2.48 -14.23
C LEU A 32 0.38 3.20 -12.90
N TYR A 33 1.30 4.16 -12.88
CA TYR A 33 1.54 5.03 -11.74
C TYR A 33 1.23 6.47 -12.14
N LEU A 34 0.40 7.14 -11.35
CA LEU A 34 0.14 8.57 -11.50
C LEU A 34 0.97 9.34 -10.49
N HIS A 35 1.99 10.05 -10.95
CA HIS A 35 2.82 10.86 -10.06
C HIS A 35 2.14 12.22 -9.81
N ASN A 36 1.21 12.24 -8.85
CA ASN A 36 0.53 13.46 -8.43
C ASN A 36 0.31 13.43 -6.91
N GLY A 37 0.58 14.56 -6.25
CA GLY A 37 0.45 14.72 -4.79
C GLY A 37 -0.86 15.36 -4.32
N ASN A 38 -1.80 15.64 -5.23
CA ASN A 38 -3.13 16.16 -4.91
C ASN A 38 -4.13 15.02 -4.71
N GLU A 39 -5.34 15.37 -4.26
CA GLU A 39 -6.43 14.41 -4.07
C GLU A 39 -6.83 13.77 -5.41
N ILE A 40 -6.85 12.44 -5.42
CA ILE A 40 -7.21 11.61 -6.57
C ILE A 40 -8.42 10.74 -6.20
N GLU A 41 -9.48 10.84 -6.98
CA GLU A 41 -10.63 9.94 -6.93
C GLU A 41 -10.54 8.92 -8.08
N LEU A 42 -10.60 7.63 -7.73
CA LEU A 42 -10.66 6.51 -8.67
C LEU A 42 -12.11 6.08 -8.87
N VAL A 43 -12.61 6.22 -10.10
CA VAL A 43 -13.97 5.80 -10.48
C VAL A 43 -13.90 4.65 -11.48
N THR A 44 -14.32 3.47 -11.05
CA THR A 44 -14.48 2.31 -11.92
C THR A 44 -15.87 2.30 -12.55
N SER A 45 -15.93 2.19 -13.86
CA SER A 45 -17.15 1.98 -14.62
C SER A 45 -17.54 0.51 -14.64
N SER A 46 -18.85 0.24 -14.68
CA SER A 46 -19.39 -1.11 -14.86
C SER A 46 -18.97 -1.79 -16.17
N ARG A 47 -18.48 -1.02 -17.15
CA ARG A 47 -17.95 -1.52 -18.43
C ARG A 47 -16.45 -1.81 -18.43
N GLY A 48 -15.80 -1.76 -17.27
CA GLY A 48 -14.36 -2.03 -17.15
C GLY A 48 -13.46 -0.85 -17.57
N SER A 49 -13.99 0.37 -17.65
CA SER A 49 -13.16 1.56 -17.74
C SER A 49 -12.82 2.11 -16.37
N LEU A 50 -11.63 2.67 -16.23
CA LEU A 50 -11.18 3.33 -15.00
C LEU A 50 -10.92 4.81 -15.29
N THR A 51 -11.45 5.67 -14.44
CA THR A 51 -11.30 7.13 -14.56
C THR A 51 -10.61 7.68 -13.34
N PHE A 52 -9.50 8.39 -13.56
CA PHE A 52 -8.83 9.19 -12.54
C PHE A 52 -9.40 10.60 -12.56
N ARG A 53 -9.90 11.06 -11.42
CA ARG A 53 -10.28 12.46 -11.21
C ARG A 53 -9.28 13.07 -10.25
N VAL A 54 -8.62 14.14 -10.67
CA VAL A 54 -7.53 14.74 -9.92
C VAL A 54 -7.87 16.19 -9.61
N ASN A 55 -7.80 16.57 -8.34
CA ASN A 55 -8.06 17.94 -7.87
C ASN A 55 -6.80 18.82 -8.04
N GLY A 56 -6.33 18.97 -9.28
CA GLY A 56 -5.24 19.88 -9.68
C GLY A 56 -3.85 19.23 -9.85
N GLY A 57 -2.85 20.06 -10.13
CA GLY A 57 -1.47 19.64 -10.40
C GLY A 57 -1.24 19.14 -11.82
N HIS A 58 -0.21 18.31 -12.01
CA HIS A 58 0.19 17.78 -13.31
C HIS A 58 -0.23 16.33 -13.50
N PHE A 59 -0.43 15.94 -14.76
CA PHE A 59 -0.80 14.58 -15.15
C PHE A 59 0.44 13.82 -15.62
N ASP A 60 1.30 13.45 -14.67
CA ASP A 60 2.53 12.71 -14.94
C ASP A 60 2.27 11.20 -14.80
N PHE A 61 2.04 10.52 -15.93
CA PHE A 61 1.77 9.09 -15.97
C PHE A 61 3.03 8.29 -16.31
N PHE A 62 3.29 7.25 -15.52
CA PHE A 62 4.33 6.25 -15.79
C PHE A 62 3.68 4.91 -16.11
N LEU A 63 3.99 4.39 -17.29
CA LEU A 63 3.55 3.08 -17.74
C LEU A 63 4.71 2.09 -17.66
N PHE A 64 4.43 0.95 -17.04
CA PHE A 64 5.38 -0.16 -16.87
C PHE A 64 4.84 -1.38 -17.60
N CYS A 65 5.69 -2.06 -18.37
CA CYS A 65 5.31 -3.22 -19.15
C CYS A 65 6.27 -4.35 -18.83
N GLY A 66 5.74 -5.50 -18.39
CA GLY A 66 6.55 -6.65 -18.04
C GLY A 66 5.88 -7.96 -18.45
N PRO A 67 6.66 -9.01 -18.75
CA PRO A 67 6.10 -10.34 -19.01
C PRO A 67 5.48 -10.95 -17.74
N THR A 68 5.91 -10.49 -16.56
CA THR A 68 5.41 -10.95 -15.26
C THR A 68 5.04 -9.75 -14.38
N PRO A 69 4.10 -9.91 -13.44
CA PRO A 69 3.78 -8.88 -12.45
C PRO A 69 4.99 -8.44 -11.63
N GLN A 70 5.90 -9.38 -11.34
CA GLN A 70 7.14 -9.08 -10.63
C GLN A 70 8.03 -8.12 -11.41
N SER A 71 8.21 -8.34 -12.73
CA SER A 71 9.02 -7.44 -13.56
C SER A 71 8.46 -6.02 -13.58
N VAL A 72 7.13 -5.87 -13.59
CA VAL A 72 6.46 -4.56 -13.48
C VAL A 72 6.78 -3.89 -12.14
N LEU A 73 6.71 -4.64 -11.04
CA LEU A 73 7.04 -4.12 -9.72
C LEU A 73 8.51 -3.73 -9.59
N GLU A 74 9.43 -4.49 -10.18
CA GLU A 74 10.86 -4.15 -10.21
C GLU A 74 11.12 -2.84 -10.96
N GLN A 75 10.46 -2.63 -12.10
CA GLN A 75 10.55 -1.37 -12.85
C GLN A 75 9.98 -0.19 -12.04
N TYR A 76 8.82 -0.39 -11.42
CA TYR A 76 8.19 0.59 -10.56
C TYR A 76 9.06 0.97 -9.34
N GLN A 77 9.67 -0.03 -8.68
CA GLN A 77 10.63 0.19 -7.60
C GLN A 77 11.91 0.87 -8.08
N GLY A 78 12.31 0.67 -9.34
CA GLY A 78 13.40 1.41 -9.97
C GLY A 78 13.10 2.91 -10.08
N LEU A 79 11.83 3.30 -10.25
CA LEU A 79 11.40 4.70 -10.32
C LEU A 79 11.18 5.32 -8.93
N VAL A 80 10.38 4.68 -8.08
CA VAL A 80 9.96 5.22 -6.77
C VAL A 80 11.02 5.04 -5.69
N GLY A 81 11.90 4.06 -5.85
CA GLY A 81 12.91 3.68 -4.87
C GLY A 81 12.62 2.32 -4.28
N ARG A 82 13.70 1.60 -3.95
CA ARG A 82 13.61 0.31 -3.28
C ARG A 82 13.37 0.51 -1.79
N PRO A 83 12.56 -0.35 -1.15
CA PRO A 83 12.36 -0.29 0.29
C PRO A 83 13.70 -0.46 1.02
N SER A 84 13.82 0.23 2.15
CA SER A 84 15.00 0.08 3.02
C SER A 84 15.09 -1.36 3.54
N MET A 85 16.32 -1.85 3.66
CA MET A 85 16.57 -3.15 4.26
C MET A 85 16.24 -3.09 5.77
N PRO A 86 15.30 -3.91 6.28
CA PRO A 86 15.02 -3.94 7.70
C PRO A 86 16.22 -4.50 8.48
N SER A 87 16.40 -4.04 9.73
CA SER A 87 17.40 -4.62 10.62
C SER A 87 16.99 -6.04 11.04
N VAL A 88 17.98 -6.90 11.32
CA VAL A 88 17.73 -8.27 11.80
C VAL A 88 16.88 -8.28 13.08
N HIS A 89 17.08 -7.32 13.97
CA HIS A 89 16.30 -7.21 15.21
C HIS A 89 14.80 -6.96 14.93
N THR A 90 14.47 -6.13 13.94
CA THR A 90 13.07 -5.86 13.54
C THR A 90 12.39 -7.10 12.96
N LEU A 91 13.14 -7.94 12.24
CA LEU A 91 12.64 -9.21 11.71
C LEU A 91 12.40 -10.23 12.82
N GLN A 92 13.28 -10.27 13.82
CA GLN A 92 13.16 -11.17 14.96
C GLN A 92 12.04 -10.77 15.92
N ASN A 93 11.84 -9.46 16.11
CA ASN A 93 10.92 -8.93 17.10
C ASN A 93 9.94 -7.92 16.45
N PRO A 94 8.94 -8.42 15.69
CA PRO A 94 7.95 -7.56 15.06
C PRO A 94 7.11 -6.85 16.13
N MET A 95 6.70 -5.61 15.84
CA MET A 95 5.84 -4.87 16.75
C MET A 95 4.47 -5.56 16.88
N PRO A 96 3.91 -5.65 18.10
CA PRO A 96 2.57 -6.20 18.31
C PRO A 96 1.49 -5.38 17.57
N SER A 97 0.46 -6.05 17.04
CA SER A 97 -0.66 -5.41 16.33
C SER A 97 -1.60 -4.59 17.23
N ASP A 98 -1.58 -4.87 18.54
CA ASP A 98 -2.61 -4.43 19.48
C ASP A 98 -2.12 -3.29 20.37
N GLY A 99 -1.89 -2.11 19.78
CA GLY A 99 -1.66 -0.86 20.52
C GLY A 99 -0.50 -0.89 21.52
N PRO A 100 -0.37 0.15 22.38
CA PRO A 100 0.70 0.20 23.37
C PRO A 100 0.57 -0.97 24.35
N VAL A 101 1.61 -1.80 24.40
CA VAL A 101 1.70 -2.93 25.33
C VAL A 101 1.60 -2.37 26.75
N LYS A 102 0.51 -2.68 27.46
CA LYS A 102 0.36 -2.25 28.86
C LYS A 102 1.52 -2.82 29.67
N LEU A 103 2.17 -1.99 30.47
CA LEU A 103 3.32 -2.37 31.30
C LEU A 103 3.02 -3.58 32.22
N ALA A 104 1.76 -3.76 32.61
CA ALA A 104 1.30 -4.93 33.35
C ALA A 104 1.54 -6.25 32.60
N ASN A 105 1.35 -6.28 31.28
CA ASN A 105 1.52 -7.50 30.48
C ASN A 105 3.00 -7.85 30.26
N VAL A 106 3.88 -6.84 30.16
CA VAL A 106 5.33 -7.03 29.98
C VAL A 106 5.99 -7.59 31.24
N VAL A 107 5.62 -7.08 32.41
CA VAL A 107 6.20 -7.53 33.69
C VAL A 107 5.72 -8.96 34.03
N THR A 108 4.45 -9.28 33.77
CA THR A 108 3.92 -10.62 33.99
C THR A 108 4.56 -11.67 33.07
N SER A 109 4.80 -11.36 31.79
CA SER A 109 5.44 -12.31 30.86
C SER A 109 6.94 -12.47 31.10
N ALA A 110 7.63 -11.43 31.59
CA ALA A 110 9.03 -11.54 32.00
C ALA A 110 9.21 -12.38 33.29
N HIS A 111 8.29 -12.28 34.26
CA HIS A 111 8.36 -13.08 35.49
C HIS A 111 8.01 -14.56 35.24
N LEU A 112 7.08 -14.84 34.32
CA LEU A 112 6.69 -16.20 33.95
C LEU A 112 7.81 -16.95 33.21
N ALA A 113 8.61 -16.26 32.40
CA ALA A 113 9.75 -16.86 31.70
C ALA A 113 10.97 -17.14 32.61
N VAL A 114 10.98 -16.62 33.84
CA VAL A 114 12.06 -16.82 34.85
C VAL A 114 11.66 -17.86 35.90
N SER A 115 10.41 -18.34 35.90
CA SER A 115 9.89 -19.29 36.89
C SER A 115 9.86 -20.75 36.42
N ASP A 116 10.44 -21.06 35.25
CA ASP A 116 10.56 -22.40 34.65
C ASP A 116 12.03 -22.91 34.65
N GLU A 117 12.85 -22.48 35.61
CA GLU A 117 14.10 -23.16 36.03
C GLU A 117 14.00 -23.67 37.47
#